data_AF-Q19MM2-F1
#
_entry.id   AF-Q19MM2-F1
#
_cell.length_a   1.000
_cell.length_b   1.000
_cell.length_c   1.000
_cell.angle_alpha   90.00
_cell.angle_beta   90.00
_cell.angle_gamma   90.00
#
_symmetry.space_group_name_H-M   'P 1'
#
loop_
_entity.id
_entity.type
_entity.pdbx_description
1 polymer ?
#
loop_
_entity_poly.entity_id
_entity_poly.type
_entity_poly.pdbx_seq_one_letter_code
_entity_poly.pdbx_strand_id
1 'polypeptide(L)'
;FLRGGQYAVCLGLMVDGDVKVGAIGCPNLPVDDAAALSAGIGADQDDGTGKGVLLSSIQGQGSASRPLTNGALAESKPISMRPLADITQATFCEGVEAAHSAQGDNAAVAERLGITNPSVRLDSQAKYCSIARGAGDIYLRLPVKKDYQEKIWDH
;
A
#
# COMPACT_ATOMS: atom_id res chain seq x y z
N PHE A 1 -12.83 -3.80 1.46
CA PHE A 1 -13.93 -3.73 2.46
C PHE A 1 -15.09 -4.66 2.13
N LEU A 2 -15.95 -4.36 1.14
CA LEU A 2 -17.15 -5.20 0.84
C LEU A 2 -16.86 -6.67 0.50
N ARG A 3 -15.67 -6.95 -0.07
CA ARG A 3 -15.22 -8.31 -0.40
C ARG A 3 -14.45 -9.02 0.72
N GLY A 4 -14.43 -8.47 1.93
CA GLY A 4 -13.53 -8.94 3.00
C GLY A 4 -12.05 -8.54 2.80
N GLY A 5 -11.59 -8.28 1.57
CA GLY A 5 -10.21 -7.89 1.24
C GLY A 5 -9.66 -6.62 1.90
N GLN A 6 -8.42 -6.24 1.53
CA GLN A 6 -7.74 -5.04 2.04
C GLN A 6 -8.60 -3.77 1.99
N TYR A 7 -8.47 -2.94 3.01
CA TYR A 7 -8.98 -1.58 3.03
C TYR A 7 -8.12 -0.72 3.95
N ALA A 8 -8.27 0.59 3.83
CA ALA A 8 -7.53 1.54 4.63
C ALA A 8 -8.45 2.65 5.15
N VAL A 9 -8.13 3.15 6.35
CA VAL A 9 -8.63 4.41 6.87
C VAL A 9 -7.49 5.41 6.76
N CYS A 10 -7.72 6.49 6.01
CA CYS A 10 -6.68 7.46 5.67
C CYS A 10 -6.98 8.81 6.31
N LEU A 11 -5.95 9.42 6.90
CA LEU A 11 -5.99 10.78 7.43
C LEU A 11 -4.70 11.50 7.04
N GLY A 12 -4.85 12.74 6.57
CA GLY A 12 -3.73 13.62 6.24
C GLY A 12 -3.93 15.02 6.82
N LEU A 13 -2.84 15.67 7.19
CA LEU A 13 -2.79 17.09 7.51
C LEU A 13 -1.98 17.81 6.44
N MET A 14 -2.59 18.81 5.82
CA MET A 14 -1.93 19.71 4.88
C MET A 14 -1.87 21.12 5.44
N VAL A 15 -0.76 21.81 5.16
CA VAL A 15 -0.57 23.23 5.47
C VAL A 15 -0.14 23.91 4.18
N ASP A 16 -0.91 24.91 3.73
CA ASP A 16 -0.64 25.66 2.50
C ASP A 16 -0.48 24.80 1.23
N GLY A 17 -1.23 23.69 1.16
CA GLY A 17 -1.17 22.75 0.04
C GLY A 17 -0.03 21.74 0.10
N ASP A 18 0.78 21.73 1.17
CA ASP A 18 1.85 20.75 1.38
C ASP A 18 1.47 19.72 2.47
N VAL A 19 1.66 18.43 2.18
CA VAL A 19 1.30 17.33 3.10
C VAL A 19 2.35 17.23 4.22
N LYS A 20 1.91 17.46 5.46
CA LYS A 20 2.79 17.53 6.65
C LYS A 20 2.76 16.25 7.48
N VAL A 21 1.59 15.65 7.63
CA VAL A 21 1.38 14.44 8.43
C VAL A 21 0.47 13.50 7.66
N GLY A 22 0.80 12.21 7.67
CA GLY A 22 -0.05 11.14 7.16
C GLY A 22 -0.24 10.06 8.22
N ALA A 23 -1.45 9.51 8.30
CA ALA A 23 -1.77 8.32 9.09
C ALA A 23 -2.68 7.40 8.28
N ILE A 24 -2.29 6.13 8.17
CA ILE A 24 -3.04 5.12 7.43
C ILE A 24 -3.20 3.88 8.32
N GLY A 25 -4.44 3.58 8.69
CA GLY A 25 -4.79 2.32 9.33
C GLY A 25 -5.13 1.28 8.26
N CYS A 26 -4.45 0.13 8.27
CA CYS A 26 -4.70 -1.00 7.39
C CYS A 26 -5.08 -2.24 8.23
N PRO A 27 -6.37 -2.44 8.55
CA PRO A 27 -6.81 -3.50 9.47
C PRO A 27 -6.50 -4.92 9.00
N ASN A 28 -6.42 -5.14 7.69
CA ASN A 28 -6.22 -6.49 7.13
C ASN A 28 -4.78 -6.74 6.67
N LEU A 29 -3.88 -5.77 6.81
CA LEU A 29 -2.50 -5.90 6.34
C LEU A 29 -1.67 -6.62 7.42
N PRO A 30 -0.81 -7.60 7.08
CA PRO A 30 -0.02 -8.35 8.05
C PRO A 30 0.89 -7.45 8.88
N VAL A 31 1.09 -7.80 10.15
CA VAL A 31 2.03 -7.09 11.04
C VAL A 31 3.49 -7.34 10.63
N ASP A 32 3.79 -8.53 10.09
CA ASP A 32 5.09 -8.86 9.53
C ASP A 32 5.30 -8.16 8.18
N ASP A 33 6.40 -7.39 8.06
CA ASP A 33 6.73 -6.67 6.82
C ASP A 33 7.25 -7.63 5.74
N ALA A 34 7.83 -8.77 6.15
CA ALA A 34 8.39 -9.77 5.25
C ALA A 34 7.33 -10.76 4.74
N ALA A 35 6.11 -10.72 5.30
CA ALA A 35 5.03 -11.58 4.86
C ALA A 35 4.68 -11.26 3.39
N ALA A 36 4.86 -12.26 2.53
CA ALA A 36 4.53 -12.15 1.12
C ALA A 36 3.05 -11.76 0.96
N LEU A 37 2.80 -10.64 0.27
CA LEU A 37 1.45 -10.21 -0.03
C LEU A 37 0.90 -11.08 -1.17
N SER A 38 0.07 -12.08 -0.84
CA SER A 38 -0.54 -12.96 -1.85
C SER A 38 -1.88 -12.41 -2.34
N ALA A 39 -2.37 -12.92 -3.48
CA ALA A 39 -3.65 -12.50 -4.07
C ALA A 39 -4.89 -12.72 -3.15
N GLY A 40 -4.73 -13.48 -2.07
CA GLY A 40 -5.75 -13.71 -1.03
C GLY A 40 -5.51 -12.93 0.26
N ILE A 41 -4.61 -11.94 0.27
CA ILE A 41 -4.29 -11.22 1.50
C ILE A 41 -5.49 -10.42 2.01
N GLY A 42 -6.05 -10.85 3.13
CA GLY A 42 -7.30 -10.31 3.67
C GLY A 42 -8.55 -10.87 2.99
N ALA A 43 -8.48 -11.93 2.19
CA ALA A 43 -9.62 -12.85 2.10
C ALA A 43 -9.83 -13.37 3.54
N ASP A 44 -11.06 -13.30 4.03
CA ASP A 44 -11.39 -13.63 5.42
C ASP A 44 -10.86 -12.61 6.43
N GLN A 45 -11.55 -11.47 6.48
CA GLN A 45 -11.48 -10.56 7.62
C GLN A 45 -11.80 -11.34 8.89
N ASP A 46 -10.83 -11.39 9.80
CA ASP A 46 -10.98 -11.96 11.12
C ASP A 46 -10.36 -11.00 12.13
N ASP A 47 -10.85 -11.05 13.38
CA ASP A 47 -10.23 -10.38 14.52
C ASP A 47 -9.02 -11.19 15.04
N GLY A 48 -8.41 -12.01 14.17
CA GLY A 48 -7.30 -12.88 14.48
C GLY A 48 -6.00 -12.11 14.73
N THR A 49 -5.08 -12.72 15.48
CA THR A 49 -3.77 -12.12 15.72
C THR A 49 -2.91 -12.15 14.45
N GLY A 50 -2.13 -11.08 14.21
CA GLY A 50 -1.10 -11.04 13.16
C GLY A 50 -1.44 -10.16 11.95
N LYS A 51 -2.62 -9.53 11.94
CA LYS A 51 -3.03 -8.51 10.96
C LYS A 51 -3.33 -7.20 11.69
N GLY A 52 -3.38 -6.11 10.92
CA GLY A 52 -3.72 -4.80 11.42
C GLY A 52 -2.49 -3.97 11.73
N VAL A 53 -2.25 -2.94 10.94
CA VAL A 53 -1.15 -2.00 11.16
C VAL A 53 -1.62 -0.55 11.05
N LEU A 54 -1.02 0.31 11.86
CA LEU A 54 -1.11 1.76 11.73
C LEU A 54 0.25 2.26 11.24
N LEU A 55 0.24 2.94 10.11
CA LEU A 55 1.40 3.64 9.59
C LEU A 55 1.22 5.13 9.83
N SER A 56 2.30 5.81 10.18
CA SER A 56 2.31 7.26 10.28
C SER A 56 3.63 7.86 9.81
N SER A 57 3.56 9.09 9.32
CA SER A 57 4.72 9.86 8.89
C SER A 57 4.51 11.34 9.19
N ILE A 58 5.62 12.02 9.49
CA ILE A 58 5.70 13.48 9.59
C ILE A 58 6.80 13.92 8.64
N GLN A 59 6.54 14.96 7.84
CA GLN A 59 7.50 15.50 6.89
C GLN A 59 8.85 15.78 7.58
N GLY A 60 9.92 15.17 7.06
CA GLY A 60 11.28 15.31 7.58
C GLY A 60 11.63 14.43 8.80
N GLN A 61 10.69 13.65 9.34
CA GLN A 61 10.91 12.80 10.53
C GLN A 61 10.87 11.29 10.23
N GLY A 62 10.66 10.93 8.97
CA GLY A 62 10.56 9.53 8.53
C GLY A 62 9.16 8.95 8.72
N SER A 63 9.09 7.62 8.61
CA SER A 63 7.84 6.85 8.67
C SER A 63 7.99 5.69 9.64
N ALA A 64 6.90 5.35 10.32
CA ALA A 64 6.85 4.25 11.25
C ALA A 64 5.61 3.39 11.03
N SER A 65 5.71 2.12 11.41
CA SER A 65 4.61 1.17 11.47
C SER A 65 4.47 0.63 12.88
N ARG A 66 3.23 0.37 13.31
CA ARG A 66 2.92 -0.34 14.56
C ARG A 66 1.72 -1.26 14.38
N PRO A 67 1.61 -2.36 15.13
CA PRO A 67 0.39 -3.16 15.18
C PRO A 67 -0.83 -2.33 15.63
N LEU A 68 -2.00 -2.62 15.07
CA LEU A 68 -3.27 -2.16 15.63
C LEU A 68 -3.65 -3.00 16.85
N THR A 69 -4.21 -2.35 17.85
CA THR A 69 -4.61 -2.95 19.13
C THR A 69 -5.96 -2.37 19.57
N ASN A 70 -6.72 -3.11 20.37
CA ASN A 70 -7.99 -2.66 20.96
C ASN A 70 -7.76 -1.76 22.19
N GLY A 71 -6.80 -0.82 22.14
CA GLY A 71 -6.45 0.01 23.29
C GLY A 71 -5.27 0.95 23.04
N ALA A 72 -4.29 0.93 23.95
CA ALA A 72 -3.11 1.77 23.84
C ALA A 72 -2.27 1.42 22.61
N LEU A 73 -1.58 2.41 22.06
CA LEU A 73 -0.69 2.22 20.91
C LEU A 73 0.39 1.20 21.24
N ALA A 74 0.54 0.19 20.37
CA ALA A 74 1.68 -0.70 20.40
C ALA A 74 2.99 0.05 20.09
N GLU A 75 4.11 -0.58 20.41
CA GLU A 75 5.43 -0.10 20.02
C GLU A 75 5.51 0.07 18.49
N SER A 76 6.15 1.16 18.07
CA SER A 76 6.40 1.43 16.65
C SER A 76 7.82 1.09 16.26
N LYS A 77 7.98 0.63 15.03
CA LYS A 77 9.27 0.49 14.36
C LYS A 77 9.37 1.43 13.17
N PRO A 78 10.57 1.95 12.85
CA PRO A 78 10.79 2.66 11.60
C PRO A 78 10.57 1.71 10.42
N ILE A 79 10.10 2.27 9.31
CA ILE A 79 9.93 1.54 8.05
C ILE A 79 10.64 2.27 6.92
N SER A 80 11.09 1.50 5.94
CA SER A 80 11.70 2.03 4.73
C SER A 80 11.38 1.12 3.55
N MET A 81 11.36 1.71 2.35
CA MET A 81 11.40 0.93 1.13
C MET A 81 12.62 0.01 1.13
N ARG A 82 12.48 -1.18 0.57
CA ARG A 82 13.63 -2.06 0.37
C ARG A 82 14.52 -1.47 -0.74
N PRO A 83 15.86 -1.61 -0.66
CA PRO A 83 16.72 -1.27 -1.77
C PRO A 83 16.48 -2.22 -2.94
N LEU A 84 16.40 -1.67 -4.16
CA LEU A 84 16.25 -2.42 -5.39
C LEU A 84 17.37 -2.02 -6.36
N ALA A 85 18.38 -2.89 -6.49
CA ALA A 85 19.53 -2.65 -7.35
C ALA A 85 19.27 -3.05 -8.82
N ASP A 86 18.35 -3.99 -9.04
CA ASP A 86 17.97 -4.49 -10.37
C ASP A 86 16.45 -4.40 -10.53
N ILE A 87 16.02 -3.60 -11.50
CA ILE A 87 14.60 -3.36 -11.77
C ILE A 87 13.86 -4.63 -12.18
N THR A 88 14.54 -5.61 -12.78
CA THR A 88 13.91 -6.88 -13.20
C THR A 88 13.40 -7.70 -12.00
N GLN A 89 13.93 -7.41 -10.80
CA GLN A 89 13.56 -8.03 -9.53
C GLN A 89 12.49 -7.23 -8.76
N ALA A 90 11.91 -6.19 -9.37
CA ALA A 90 10.83 -5.41 -8.76
C ALA A 90 9.54 -6.23 -8.67
N THR A 91 8.69 -5.87 -7.72
CA THR A 91 7.33 -6.37 -7.57
C THR A 91 6.36 -5.20 -7.67
N PHE A 92 5.43 -5.27 -8.62
CA PHE A 92 4.35 -4.29 -8.74
C PHE A 92 3.30 -4.50 -7.62
N CYS A 93 2.78 -3.40 -7.10
CA CYS A 93 1.59 -3.31 -6.29
C CYS A 93 0.48 -2.63 -7.12
N GLU A 94 -0.53 -3.39 -7.53
CA GLU A 94 -1.62 -2.89 -8.36
C GLU A 94 -2.99 -3.11 -7.72
N GLY A 95 -4.02 -2.44 -8.25
CA GLY A 95 -5.40 -2.60 -7.77
C GLY A 95 -5.98 -3.96 -8.17
N VAL A 96 -6.90 -4.49 -7.36
CA VAL A 96 -7.64 -5.71 -7.72
C VAL A 96 -8.66 -5.39 -8.82
N GLU A 97 -9.33 -4.23 -8.71
CA GLU A 97 -10.34 -3.76 -9.67
C GLU A 97 -9.72 -3.24 -10.98
N ALA A 98 -9.98 -3.96 -12.08
CA ALA A 98 -9.54 -3.55 -13.42
C ALA A 98 -10.14 -2.21 -13.87
N ALA A 99 -11.27 -1.77 -13.30
CA ALA A 99 -11.88 -0.49 -13.62
C ALA A 99 -11.12 0.74 -13.06
N HIS A 100 -10.23 0.54 -12.08
CA HIS A 100 -9.52 1.62 -11.39
C HIS A 100 -8.09 1.85 -11.91
N SER A 101 -7.59 0.98 -12.79
CA SER A 101 -6.27 1.11 -13.40
C SER A 101 -6.21 0.30 -14.69
N ALA A 102 -5.53 0.82 -15.70
CA ALA A 102 -5.29 0.09 -16.94
C ALA A 102 -4.29 -1.07 -16.73
N GLN A 103 -4.77 -2.21 -16.20
CA GLN A 103 -3.93 -3.38 -15.86
C GLN A 103 -3.16 -3.95 -17.07
N GLY A 104 -3.71 -3.84 -18.28
CA GLY A 104 -2.99 -4.20 -19.51
C GLY A 104 -1.76 -3.33 -19.76
N ASP A 105 -1.87 -2.02 -19.50
CA ASP A 105 -0.76 -1.09 -19.64
C ASP A 105 0.28 -1.33 -18.53
N ASN A 106 -0.16 -1.61 -17.30
CA ASN A 106 0.75 -2.01 -16.21
C ASN A 106 1.57 -3.26 -16.61
N ALA A 107 0.91 -4.28 -17.19
CA ALA A 107 1.57 -5.49 -17.66
C ALA A 107 2.57 -5.20 -18.78
N ALA A 108 2.23 -4.33 -19.73
CA ALA A 108 3.14 -3.92 -20.80
C ALA A 108 4.35 -3.14 -20.27
N VAL A 109 4.18 -2.33 -19.21
CA VAL A 109 5.31 -1.67 -18.52
C VAL A 109 6.20 -2.70 -17.85
N ALA A 110 5.63 -3.67 -17.13
CA ALA A 110 6.40 -4.74 -16.48
C ALA A 110 7.22 -5.55 -17.50
N GLU A 111 6.61 -5.93 -18.63
CA GLU A 111 7.29 -6.63 -19.72
C GLU A 111 8.47 -5.83 -20.27
N ARG A 112 8.26 -4.54 -20.55
CA ARG A 112 9.32 -3.64 -21.07
C ARG A 112 10.47 -3.44 -20.09
N LEU A 113 10.19 -3.50 -18.79
CA LEU A 113 11.20 -3.41 -17.72
C LEU A 113 11.85 -4.76 -17.40
N GLY A 114 11.43 -5.86 -18.06
CA GLY A 114 11.93 -7.20 -17.78
C GLY A 114 11.53 -7.74 -16.40
N ILE A 115 10.45 -7.22 -15.82
CA ILE A 115 9.96 -7.64 -14.50
C ILE A 115 9.16 -8.94 -14.65
N THR A 116 9.67 -10.01 -14.04
CA THR A 116 9.03 -11.34 -14.08
C THR A 116 8.33 -11.72 -12.78
N ASN A 117 8.56 -10.97 -11.69
CA ASN A 117 7.92 -11.25 -10.42
C ASN A 117 6.40 -11.02 -10.51
N PRO A 118 5.60 -11.87 -9.85
CA PRO A 118 4.15 -11.71 -9.86
C PRO A 118 3.75 -10.40 -9.17
N SER A 119 2.79 -9.69 -9.76
CA SER A 119 2.24 -8.48 -9.14
C SER A 119 1.44 -8.82 -7.89
N VAL A 120 1.59 -7.99 -6.86
CA VAL A 120 0.73 -8.00 -5.68
C VAL A 120 -0.50 -7.16 -5.98
N ARG A 121 -1.68 -7.75 -5.77
CA ARG A 121 -2.95 -7.06 -5.99
C ARG A 121 -3.61 -6.72 -4.66
N LEU A 122 -3.74 -5.43 -4.37
CA LEU A 122 -4.42 -4.96 -3.16
C LEU A 122 -5.20 -3.66 -3.42
N ASP A 123 -6.38 -3.59 -2.81
CA ASP A 123 -7.23 -2.40 -2.83
C ASP A 123 -6.73 -1.34 -1.81
N SER A 124 -7.25 -0.12 -1.93
CA SER A 124 -6.99 1.03 -1.03
C SER A 124 -5.55 1.57 -0.99
N GLN A 125 -5.31 2.57 -0.13
CA GLN A 125 -3.97 3.12 0.14
C GLN A 125 -3.04 2.14 0.88
N ALA A 126 -3.49 0.93 1.22
CA ALA A 126 -2.59 -0.15 1.65
C ALA A 126 -1.43 -0.39 0.66
N LYS A 127 -1.59 -0.01 -0.63
CA LYS A 127 -0.50 0.02 -1.63
C LYS A 127 0.67 0.91 -1.24
N TYR A 128 0.39 2.12 -0.78
CA TYR A 128 1.44 3.03 -0.26
C TYR A 128 2.12 2.41 0.97
N CYS A 129 1.34 1.83 1.87
CA CYS A 129 1.85 1.19 3.08
C CYS A 129 2.78 0.01 2.76
N SER A 130 2.40 -0.84 1.79
CA SER A 130 3.22 -1.97 1.34
C SER A 130 4.55 -1.53 0.76
N ILE A 131 4.57 -0.47 -0.04
CA ILE A 131 5.81 0.09 -0.59
C ILE A 131 6.67 0.71 0.52
N ALA A 132 6.07 1.55 1.37
CA ALA A 132 6.77 2.25 2.44
C ALA A 132 7.47 1.33 3.45
N ARG A 133 6.98 0.09 3.60
CA ARG A 133 7.58 -0.96 4.45
C ARG A 133 8.40 -2.01 3.71
N GLY A 134 8.62 -1.83 2.40
CA GLY A 134 9.44 -2.73 1.58
C GLY A 134 8.78 -4.05 1.17
N ALA A 135 7.46 -4.19 1.35
CA ALA A 135 6.68 -5.36 0.92
C ALA A 135 6.26 -5.30 -0.57
N GLY A 136 6.62 -4.22 -1.27
CA GLY A 136 6.47 -4.03 -2.70
C GLY A 136 7.35 -2.88 -3.19
N ASP A 137 7.49 -2.74 -4.51
CA ASP A 137 8.50 -1.85 -5.10
C ASP A 137 7.90 -0.73 -5.94
N ILE A 138 6.87 -1.04 -6.71
CA ILE A 138 6.31 -0.12 -7.71
C ILE A 138 4.79 -0.10 -7.57
N TYR A 139 4.20 1.06 -7.33
CA TYR A 139 2.75 1.26 -7.47
C TYR A 139 2.49 2.07 -8.72
N LEU A 140 1.70 1.50 -9.63
CA LEU A 140 1.25 2.17 -10.85
C LEU A 140 -0.27 2.33 -10.83
N ARG A 141 -0.73 3.56 -11.04
CA ARG A 141 -2.15 3.89 -11.23
C ARG A 141 -2.31 4.70 -12.50
N LEU A 142 -2.43 4.00 -13.63
CA LEU A 142 -2.67 4.63 -14.91
C LEU A 142 -4.16 4.97 -15.08
N PRO A 143 -4.49 6.22 -15.45
CA PRO A 143 -5.87 6.64 -15.61
C PRO A 143 -6.52 5.93 -16.79
N VAL A 144 -7.70 5.34 -16.56
CA VAL A 144 -8.49 4.71 -17.64
C VAL A 144 -9.14 5.77 -18.54
N LYS A 145 -9.48 6.94 -17.98
CA LYS A 145 -10.05 8.08 -18.69
C LYS A 145 -9.21 9.32 -18.46
N LYS A 146 -8.89 10.04 -19.54
CA LYS A 146 -8.00 11.22 -19.50
C LYS A 146 -8.58 12.42 -18.74
N ASP A 147 -9.89 12.49 -18.62
CA ASP A 147 -10.63 13.57 -17.97
C ASP A 147 -10.93 13.31 -16.50
N TYR A 148 -10.58 12.12 -15.98
CA TYR A 148 -10.81 11.79 -14.58
C TYR A 148 -9.83 12.56 -13.68
N GLN A 149 -10.40 13.23 -12.68
CA GLN A 149 -9.65 13.95 -11.66
C GLN A 149 -9.67 13.14 -10.35
N GLU A 150 -8.48 12.63 -10.00
CA GLU A 150 -8.25 11.93 -8.74
C GLU A 150 -8.61 12.80 -7.54
N LYS A 151 -8.99 12.15 -6.45
CA LYS A 151 -9.35 12.84 -5.22
C LYS A 151 -8.14 12.91 -4.31
N ILE A 152 -7.92 14.06 -3.69
CA ILE A 152 -6.74 14.29 -2.83
C ILE A 152 -6.67 13.30 -1.65
N TRP A 153 -7.79 12.76 -1.21
CA TRP A 153 -7.85 11.77 -0.11
C TRP A 153 -7.56 10.34 -0.56
N ASP A 154 -7.38 10.09 -1.87
CA ASP A 154 -6.95 8.79 -2.40
C ASP A 154 -5.42 8.67 -2.51
N HIS A 155 -4.71 9.75 -2.17
CA HIS A 155 -3.25 9.92 -2.25
C HIS A 155 -2.70 10.59 -0.99
#